data_AF-A0A0W0XWQ1-F1
#
_entry.id   AF-A0A0W0XWQ1-F1
#
_cell.length_a   1.000
_cell.length_b   1.000
_cell.length_c   1.000
_cell.angle_alpha   90.00
_cell.angle_beta   90.00
_cell.angle_gamma   90.00
#
_symmetry.space_group_name_H-M   'P 1'
#
loop_
_entity.id
_entity.type
_entity.pdbx_description
1 polymer ?
#
loop_
_entity_poly.entity_id
_entity_poly.type
_entity_poly.pdbx_seq_one_letter_code
_entity_poly.pdbx_strand_id
1 'polypeptide(L)'
;MPDYKELLEKATKLPGNLVVAHDKRYSYVSMFFTSVLCTQAYTDALLIQKTAICLNHYKASEEDKKLILTGMYIYVARKNYSGLAILGDNTLLQLLHDHLKIKSFTEFSAGFIKACYEELDKFSDWVYEQREFEEPHTLYTAFPHDMKIVIQGPIAEEKNTHGCLGLVSDCLSGLRI
;
A
#
# COMPACT_ATOMS: atom_id res chain seq x y z
N MET A 1 -8.87 -11.47 -7.55
CA MET A 1 -8.80 -10.07 -7.10
C MET A 1 -10.18 -9.63 -6.62
N PRO A 2 -10.30 -8.98 -5.44
CA PRO A 2 -11.58 -8.49 -4.91
C PRO A 2 -12.20 -7.39 -5.78
N ASP A 3 -13.48 -7.13 -5.60
CA ASP A 3 -14.16 -5.93 -6.10
C ASP A 3 -13.80 -4.69 -5.26
N TYR A 4 -14.14 -3.50 -5.76
CA TYR A 4 -13.79 -2.24 -5.11
C TYR A 4 -14.41 -2.13 -3.70
N LYS A 5 -15.68 -2.54 -3.52
CA LYS A 5 -16.39 -2.41 -2.24
C LYS A 5 -15.80 -3.34 -1.18
N GLU A 6 -15.50 -4.59 -1.53
CA GLU A 6 -14.80 -5.51 -0.64
C GLU A 6 -13.42 -4.97 -0.25
N LEU A 7 -12.65 -4.45 -1.22
CA LEU A 7 -11.31 -3.91 -0.96
C LEU A 7 -11.36 -2.65 -0.09
N LEU A 8 -12.35 -1.79 -0.31
CA LEU A 8 -12.59 -0.58 0.48
C LEU A 8 -12.94 -0.93 1.93
N GLU A 9 -13.87 -1.86 2.15
CA GLU A 9 -14.24 -2.32 3.49
C GLU A 9 -13.02 -2.88 4.24
N LYS A 10 -12.24 -3.73 3.58
CA LYS A 10 -11.02 -4.30 4.16
C LYS A 10 -9.96 -3.24 4.47
N ALA A 11 -9.76 -2.27 3.58
CA ALA A 11 -8.83 -1.15 3.79
C ALA A 11 -9.23 -0.28 4.99
N THR A 12 -10.53 0.01 5.16
CA THR A 12 -11.00 0.82 6.29
C THR A 12 -10.84 0.13 7.64
N LYS A 13 -10.83 -1.21 7.69
CA LYS A 13 -10.65 -2.01 8.91
C LYS A 13 -9.21 -2.47 9.13
N LEU A 14 -8.29 -2.19 8.19
CA LEU A 14 -6.93 -2.74 8.20
C LEU A 14 -6.14 -2.45 9.49
N PRO A 15 -6.12 -1.22 10.05
CA PRO A 15 -5.40 -0.97 11.30
C PRO A 15 -5.93 -1.79 12.47
N GLY A 16 -7.25 -1.98 12.55
CA GLY A 16 -7.89 -2.82 13.58
C GLY A 16 -7.55 -4.31 13.40
N ASN A 17 -7.57 -4.80 12.16
CA ASN A 17 -7.19 -6.18 11.83
C ASN A 17 -5.72 -6.46 12.20
N LEU A 18 -4.84 -5.48 11.99
CA LEU A 18 -3.43 -5.58 12.34
C LEU A 18 -3.21 -5.70 13.85
N VAL A 19 -3.89 -4.87 14.65
CA VAL A 19 -3.84 -4.96 16.12
C VAL A 19 -4.31 -6.32 16.61
N VAL A 20 -5.46 -6.80 16.13
CA VAL A 20 -5.99 -8.12 16.50
C VAL A 20 -5.06 -9.27 16.10
N ALA A 21 -4.42 -9.17 14.94
CA ALA A 21 -3.47 -10.19 14.46
C ALA A 21 -2.20 -10.23 15.32
N HIS A 22 -1.68 -9.07 15.74
CA HIS A 22 -0.56 -9.01 16.69
C HIS A 22 -0.93 -9.54 18.07
N ASP A 23 -2.08 -9.14 18.64
CA ASP A 23 -2.52 -9.60 19.95
C ASP A 23 -2.64 -11.13 20.01
N LYS A 24 -3.18 -11.77 18.96
CA LYS A 24 -3.27 -13.23 18.86
C LYS A 24 -1.89 -13.90 18.81
N ARG A 25 -0.90 -13.28 18.18
CA ARG A 25 0.46 -13.83 18.00
C ARG A 25 1.30 -13.70 19.28
N TYR A 26 1.17 -12.57 19.99
CA TYR A 26 1.95 -12.28 21.20
C TYR A 26 1.29 -12.76 22.50
N SER A 27 0.02 -13.20 22.47
CA SER A 27 -0.64 -13.89 23.60
C SER A 27 0.14 -15.14 24.10
N TYR A 28 0.98 -15.74 23.25
CA TYR A 28 1.83 -16.88 23.61
C TYR A 28 3.25 -16.51 24.08
N VAL A 29 3.69 -15.25 23.96
CA VAL A 29 5.06 -14.82 24.29
C VAL A 29 5.03 -13.52 25.11
N SER A 30 4.95 -13.70 26.44
CA SER A 30 5.24 -12.76 27.54
C SER A 30 5.35 -11.24 27.22
N MET A 31 4.33 -10.48 27.65
CA MET A 31 4.32 -9.25 28.47
C MET A 31 5.46 -8.19 28.49
N PHE A 32 6.56 -8.27 27.74
CA PHE A 32 7.72 -7.35 27.96
C PHE A 32 8.24 -6.56 26.74
N PHE A 33 7.66 -6.71 25.53
CA PHE A 33 8.20 -6.05 24.31
C PHE A 33 7.18 -5.32 23.43
N THR A 34 6.00 -4.99 23.94
CA THR A 34 4.86 -4.58 23.09
C THR A 34 4.84 -3.12 22.61
N SER A 35 5.76 -2.23 23.01
CA SER A 35 5.60 -0.80 22.71
C SER A 35 6.39 -0.25 21.52
N VAL A 36 7.40 -0.95 20.98
CA VAL A 36 8.33 -0.35 20.00
C VAL A 36 8.17 -0.90 18.58
N LEU A 37 7.65 -2.11 18.40
CA LEU A 37 7.61 -2.80 17.09
C LEU A 37 6.35 -2.53 16.25
N CYS A 38 5.37 -1.78 16.77
CA CYS A 38 4.06 -1.63 16.13
C CYS A 38 3.80 -0.23 15.54
N THR A 39 4.78 0.67 15.44
CA THR A 39 4.53 2.03 14.92
C THR A 39 4.53 2.09 13.40
N GLN A 40 5.53 1.49 12.72
CA GLN A 40 5.67 1.64 11.28
C GLN A 40 4.57 0.90 10.50
N ALA A 41 4.36 -0.39 10.81
CA ALA A 41 3.31 -1.19 10.18
C ALA A 41 1.91 -0.62 10.43
N TYR A 42 1.66 -0.10 11.64
CA TYR A 42 0.39 0.56 11.97
C TYR A 42 0.25 1.91 11.23
N THR A 43 1.32 2.68 11.10
CA THR A 43 1.32 3.93 10.33
C THR A 43 1.04 3.66 8.85
N ASP A 44 1.63 2.61 8.29
CA ASP A 44 1.38 2.22 6.90
C ASP A 44 -0.05 1.63 6.71
N ALA A 45 -0.58 0.91 7.71
CA ALA A 45 -1.99 0.50 7.71
C ALA A 45 -2.96 1.70 7.80
N LEU A 46 -2.62 2.71 8.62
CA LEU A 46 -3.37 3.96 8.71
C LEU A 46 -3.33 4.74 7.39
N LEU A 47 -2.20 4.73 6.69
CA LEU A 47 -2.08 5.34 5.38
C LEU A 47 -3.10 4.74 4.39
N ILE A 48 -3.18 3.41 4.32
CA ILE A 48 -4.18 2.70 3.51
C ILE A 48 -5.62 3.07 3.93
N GLN A 49 -5.89 3.11 5.24
CA GLN A 49 -7.21 3.48 5.76
C GLN A 49 -7.59 4.92 5.36
N LYS A 50 -6.67 5.88 5.53
CA LYS A 50 -6.90 7.29 5.16
C LYS A 50 -7.11 7.43 3.65
N THR A 51 -6.37 6.69 2.83
CA THR A 51 -6.60 6.63 1.38
C THR A 51 -8.00 6.11 1.06
N ALA A 52 -8.42 5.02 1.70
CA ALA A 52 -9.77 4.46 1.53
C ALA A 52 -10.87 5.47 1.90
N ILE A 53 -10.73 6.18 3.01
CA ILE A 53 -11.68 7.23 3.44
C ILE A 53 -11.73 8.36 2.40
N CYS A 54 -10.58 8.89 2.00
CA CYS A 54 -10.47 10.00 1.06
C CYS A 54 -10.97 9.65 -0.36
N LEU A 55 -10.86 8.39 -0.77
CA LEU A 55 -11.39 7.89 -2.06
C LEU A 55 -12.91 8.04 -2.19
N ASN A 56 -13.65 8.16 -1.08
CA ASN A 56 -15.08 8.42 -1.14
C ASN A 56 -15.39 9.80 -1.75
N HIS A 57 -14.49 10.78 -1.59
CA HIS A 57 -14.65 12.14 -2.11
C HIS A 57 -14.02 12.35 -3.48
N TYR A 58 -13.14 11.46 -3.90
CA TYR A 58 -12.52 11.51 -5.22
C TYR A 58 -13.54 11.14 -6.31
N LYS A 59 -13.70 12.01 -7.31
CA LYS A 59 -14.63 11.80 -8.43
C LYS A 59 -13.94 11.01 -9.55
N ALA A 60 -13.93 9.69 -9.41
CA ALA A 60 -13.44 8.76 -10.42
C ALA A 60 -14.32 7.51 -10.50
N SER A 61 -14.12 6.67 -11.52
CA SER A 61 -14.86 5.42 -11.64
C SER A 61 -14.50 4.43 -10.53
N GLU A 62 -15.36 3.45 -10.24
CA GLU A 62 -15.03 2.40 -9.26
C GLU A 62 -13.76 1.61 -9.67
N GLU A 63 -13.49 1.51 -10.97
CA GLU A 63 -12.30 0.86 -11.52
C GLU A 63 -11.03 1.67 -11.20
N ASP A 64 -11.05 2.99 -11.41
CA ASP A 64 -9.92 3.86 -11.09
C ASP A 64 -9.65 3.89 -9.59
N LYS A 65 -10.71 3.99 -8.78
CA LYS A 65 -10.59 3.95 -7.31
C LYS A 65 -10.01 2.62 -6.83
N LYS A 66 -10.34 1.51 -7.49
CA LYS A 66 -9.75 0.20 -7.24
C LYS A 66 -8.27 0.17 -7.61
N LEU A 67 -7.87 0.77 -8.73
CA LEU A 67 -6.47 0.88 -9.12
C LEU A 67 -5.66 1.71 -8.12
N ILE A 68 -6.20 2.85 -7.66
CA ILE A 68 -5.57 3.70 -6.64
C ILE A 68 -5.36 2.90 -5.35
N LEU A 69 -6.41 2.25 -4.86
CA LEU A 69 -6.34 1.49 -3.61
C LEU A 69 -5.37 0.31 -3.74
N THR A 70 -5.39 -0.39 -4.87
CA THR A 70 -4.42 -1.46 -5.16
C THR A 70 -2.99 -0.94 -5.23
N GLY A 71 -2.77 0.22 -5.87
CA GLY A 71 -1.48 0.89 -5.94
C GLY A 71 -0.94 1.23 -4.55
N MET A 72 -1.81 1.70 -3.65
CA MET A 72 -1.43 1.98 -2.26
C MET A 72 -1.00 0.71 -1.52
N TYR A 73 -1.70 -0.42 -1.72
CA TYR A 73 -1.31 -1.71 -1.14
C TYR A 73 0.06 -2.16 -1.66
N ILE A 74 0.31 -2.04 -2.97
CA ILE A 74 1.60 -2.40 -3.57
C ILE A 74 2.72 -1.50 -3.05
N TYR A 75 2.46 -0.18 -2.94
CA TYR A 75 3.41 0.78 -2.38
C TYR A 75 3.81 0.41 -0.94
N VAL A 76 2.81 0.18 -0.08
CA VAL A 76 3.04 -0.21 1.32
C VAL A 76 3.78 -1.54 1.41
N ALA A 77 3.41 -2.53 0.59
CA ALA A 77 4.10 -3.82 0.56
C ALA A 77 5.58 -3.67 0.16
N ARG A 78 5.88 -2.86 -0.86
CA ARG A 78 7.26 -2.59 -1.30
C ARG A 78 8.07 -1.88 -0.22
N LYS A 79 7.49 -0.88 0.44
CA LYS A 79 8.12 -0.14 1.54
C LYS A 79 8.43 -1.03 2.74
N ASN A 80 7.51 -1.96 3.05
CA ASN A 80 7.66 -2.87 4.17
C ASN A 80 8.56 -4.07 3.86
N TYR A 81 8.80 -4.41 2.59
CA TYR A 81 9.70 -5.50 2.24
C TYR A 81 11.16 -5.23 2.62
N SER A 82 11.63 -3.99 2.43
CA SER A 82 13.01 -3.59 2.79
C SER A 82 13.22 -3.48 4.31
N GLY A 83 12.16 -3.20 5.09
CA GLY A 83 12.22 -3.02 6.54
C GLY A 83 11.85 -4.25 7.37
N LEU A 84 10.81 -4.99 6.99
CA LEU A 84 10.28 -6.14 7.75
C LEU A 84 11.11 -7.42 7.57
N ALA A 85 11.85 -7.55 6.47
CA ALA A 85 12.82 -8.64 6.29
C ALA A 85 13.87 -8.68 7.42
N ILE A 86 14.13 -7.55 8.08
CA ILE A 86 15.10 -7.43 9.17
C ILE A 86 14.50 -7.86 10.53
N LEU A 87 13.17 -7.82 10.69
CA LEU A 87 12.50 -8.02 11.99
C LEU A 87 11.56 -9.25 12.05
N GLY A 88 11.34 -9.96 10.94
CA GLY A 88 10.61 -11.22 10.92
C GLY A 88 9.09 -11.11 11.17
N ASP A 89 8.55 -9.89 11.25
CA ASP A 89 7.12 -9.65 11.41
C ASP A 89 6.45 -9.34 10.07
N ASN A 90 5.97 -10.39 9.38
CA ASN A 90 5.29 -10.27 8.10
C ASN A 90 3.77 -10.13 8.22
N THR A 91 3.22 -9.82 9.41
CA THR A 91 1.77 -9.81 9.64
C THR A 91 1.05 -8.78 8.76
N LEU A 92 1.62 -7.58 8.55
CA LEU A 92 1.06 -6.60 7.62
C LEU A 92 1.02 -7.16 6.19
N LEU A 93 2.13 -7.71 5.69
CA LEU A 93 2.20 -8.27 4.33
C LEU A 93 1.19 -9.40 4.11
N GLN A 94 1.02 -10.28 5.09
CA GLN A 94 0.00 -11.35 5.04
C GLN A 94 -1.41 -10.77 4.93
N LEU A 95 -1.74 -9.76 5.72
CA LEU A 95 -3.04 -9.08 5.63
C LEU A 95 -3.25 -8.42 4.25
N LEU A 96 -2.22 -7.82 3.66
CA LEU A 96 -2.30 -7.24 2.31
C LEU A 96 -2.57 -8.32 1.24
N HIS A 97 -1.90 -9.47 1.33
CA HIS A 97 -2.14 -10.63 0.45
C HIS A 97 -3.58 -11.14 0.57
N ASP A 98 -4.05 -11.34 1.80
CA ASP A 98 -5.41 -11.81 2.10
C ASP A 98 -6.47 -10.82 1.59
N HIS A 99 -6.21 -9.53 1.73
CA HIS A 99 -7.10 -8.48 1.23
C HIS A 99 -7.20 -8.53 -0.29
N LEU A 100 -6.07 -8.62 -1.00
CA LEU A 100 -6.00 -8.66 -2.46
C LEU A 100 -6.35 -10.03 -3.06
N LYS A 101 -6.50 -11.07 -2.23
CA LYS A 101 -6.71 -12.46 -2.64
C LYS A 101 -5.62 -12.94 -3.61
N ILE A 102 -4.36 -12.63 -3.29
CA ILE A 102 -3.16 -13.01 -4.04
C ILE A 102 -2.24 -13.83 -3.14
N LYS A 103 -1.40 -14.69 -3.71
CA LYS A 103 -0.34 -15.37 -2.96
C LYS A 103 0.93 -14.54 -2.94
N SER A 104 1.21 -13.84 -4.05
CA SER A 104 2.33 -12.91 -4.15
C SER A 104 2.01 -11.74 -5.06
N PHE A 105 2.61 -10.58 -4.75
CA PHE A 105 2.58 -9.39 -5.60
C PHE A 105 3.26 -9.60 -6.97
N THR A 106 4.04 -10.68 -7.17
CA THR A 106 4.56 -11.07 -8.49
C THR A 106 3.47 -11.52 -9.48
N GLU A 107 2.28 -11.85 -8.97
CA GLU A 107 1.14 -12.21 -9.84
C GLU A 107 0.66 -11.03 -10.70
N PHE A 108 0.99 -9.81 -10.30
CA PHE A 108 0.66 -8.62 -11.07
C PHE A 108 1.65 -8.40 -12.22
N SER A 109 1.12 -8.15 -13.41
CA SER A 109 1.95 -7.75 -14.54
C SER A 109 2.52 -6.35 -14.33
N ALA A 110 3.70 -6.08 -14.90
CA ALA A 110 4.31 -4.75 -14.84
C ALA A 110 3.38 -3.65 -15.37
N GLY A 111 2.64 -3.92 -16.45
CA GLY A 111 1.64 -3.00 -17.00
C GLY A 111 0.49 -2.71 -16.04
N PHE A 112 0.03 -3.72 -15.28
CA PHE A 112 -1.02 -3.53 -14.27
C PHE A 112 -0.52 -2.68 -13.08
N ILE A 113 0.70 -2.96 -12.60
CA ILE A 113 1.32 -2.18 -11.53
C ILE A 113 1.51 -0.72 -11.96
N LYS A 114 1.93 -0.52 -13.20
CA LYS A 114 2.07 0.82 -13.79
C LYS A 114 0.73 1.56 -13.79
N ALA A 115 -0.33 0.94 -14.29
CA ALA A 115 -1.68 1.54 -14.27
C ALA A 115 -2.13 1.90 -12.84
N CYS A 116 -1.84 1.05 -11.86
CA CYS A 116 -2.12 1.35 -10.45
C CYS A 116 -1.36 2.60 -9.96
N TYR A 117 -0.08 2.73 -10.32
CA TYR A 117 0.74 3.89 -9.92
C TYR A 117 0.41 5.16 -10.70
N GLU A 118 0.02 5.07 -11.96
CA GLU A 118 -0.45 6.23 -12.73
C GLU A 118 -1.74 6.81 -12.12
N GLU A 119 -2.70 5.97 -11.76
CA GLU A 119 -3.91 6.45 -11.07
C GLU A 119 -3.61 6.94 -9.66
N LEU A 120 -2.69 6.29 -8.94
CA LEU A 120 -2.26 6.75 -7.63
C LEU A 120 -1.54 8.11 -7.68
N ASP A 121 -0.75 8.38 -8.71
CA ASP A 121 -0.07 9.67 -8.92
C ASP A 121 -1.10 10.78 -9.17
N LYS A 122 -2.06 10.56 -10.06
CA LYS A 122 -3.19 11.49 -10.31
C LYS A 122 -3.98 11.78 -9.04
N PHE A 123 -4.30 10.74 -8.27
CA PHE A 123 -4.99 10.90 -7.00
C PHE A 123 -4.14 11.68 -5.98
N SER A 124 -2.83 11.45 -5.95
CA SER A 124 -1.91 12.17 -5.06
C SER A 124 -1.82 13.65 -5.41
N ASP A 125 -1.84 14.00 -6.70
CA ASP A 125 -1.93 15.38 -7.16
C ASP A 125 -3.26 16.02 -6.76
N TRP A 126 -4.37 15.31 -6.92
CA TRP A 126 -5.68 15.79 -6.46
C TRP A 126 -5.71 16.02 -4.94
N VAL A 127 -5.14 15.11 -4.13
CA VAL A 127 -5.03 15.28 -2.68
C VAL A 127 -4.25 16.55 -2.32
N TYR A 128 -3.19 16.86 -3.07
CA TYR A 128 -2.41 18.09 -2.89
C TYR A 128 -3.21 19.35 -3.25
N GLU A 129 -3.99 19.31 -4.32
CA GLU A 129 -4.88 20.40 -4.72
C GLU A 129 -5.99 20.64 -3.69
N GLN A 130 -6.54 19.57 -3.11
CA GLN A 130 -7.64 19.61 -2.14
C GLN A 130 -7.18 19.70 -0.68
N ARG A 131 -5.92 20.01 -0.40
CA ARG A 131 -5.32 20.05 0.96
C ARG A 131 -5.99 20.99 1.96
N GLU A 132 -6.92 21.82 1.51
CA GLU A 132 -7.70 22.74 2.34
C GLU A 132 -8.91 22.06 3.02
N PHE A 133 -9.33 20.90 2.50
CA PHE A 133 -10.41 20.09 3.08
C PHE A 133 -9.85 19.10 4.11
N GLU A 134 -10.57 18.89 5.21
CA GLU A 134 -10.11 18.12 6.38
C GLU A 134 -9.61 16.71 6.04
N GLU A 135 -10.37 15.96 5.24
CA GLU A 135 -10.02 14.58 4.89
C GLU A 135 -8.81 14.50 3.93
N PRO A 136 -8.77 15.20 2.78
CA PRO A 136 -7.57 15.29 1.96
C PRO A 136 -6.36 15.85 2.71
N HIS A 137 -6.53 16.83 3.60
CA HIS A 137 -5.46 17.36 4.44
C HIS A 137 -4.86 16.28 5.36
N THR A 138 -5.72 15.49 5.99
CA THR A 138 -5.33 14.39 6.88
C THR A 138 -4.57 13.29 6.15
N LEU A 139 -4.87 13.08 4.87
CA LEU A 139 -4.14 12.16 4.00
C LEU A 139 -2.83 12.78 3.48
N TYR A 140 -2.88 14.03 3.04
CA TYR A 140 -1.72 14.80 2.56
C TYR A 140 -0.60 14.84 3.60
N THR A 141 -0.95 15.11 4.86
CA THR A 141 0.00 15.14 5.98
C THR A 141 0.52 13.74 6.36
N ALA A 142 -0.17 12.68 5.96
CA ALA A 142 0.27 11.30 6.17
C ALA A 142 1.13 10.75 5.04
N PHE A 143 1.21 11.43 3.89
CA PHE A 143 2.04 10.99 2.76
C PHE A 143 3.54 11.06 3.11
N PRO A 144 4.27 9.94 2.96
CA PRO A 144 5.72 9.93 3.10
C PRO A 144 6.36 10.87 2.07
N HIS A 145 7.41 11.59 2.48
CA HIS A 145 8.11 12.57 1.62
C HIS A 145 8.69 11.94 0.34
N ASP A 146 8.98 10.63 0.36
CA ASP A 146 9.54 9.85 -0.74
C ASP A 146 8.48 9.14 -1.61
N MET A 147 7.19 9.22 -1.25
CA MET A 147 6.11 8.49 -1.90
C MET A 147 6.04 8.79 -3.41
N LYS A 148 6.15 10.06 -3.80
CA LYS A 148 6.17 10.44 -5.23
C LYS A 148 7.35 9.85 -5.98
N ILE A 149 8.53 9.76 -5.36
CA ILE A 149 9.72 9.18 -5.99
C ILE A 149 9.49 7.68 -6.27
N VAL A 150 8.90 6.96 -5.31
CA VAL A 150 8.63 5.52 -5.43
C VAL A 150 7.55 5.24 -6.47
N ILE A 151 6.51 6.08 -6.55
CA ILE A 151 5.43 5.96 -7.54
C ILE A 151 5.93 6.29 -8.94
N GLN A 152 6.76 7.33 -9.07
CA GLN A 152 7.25 7.81 -10.37
C GLN A 152 8.40 6.97 -10.94
N GLY A 153 9.16 6.24 -10.12
CA GLY A 153 10.25 5.36 -10.61
C GLY A 153 9.77 4.39 -11.71
N PRO A 154 8.77 3.53 -11.41
CA PRO A 154 8.18 2.62 -12.40
C PRO A 154 7.52 3.31 -13.61
N ILE A 155 7.03 4.56 -13.45
CA ILE A 155 6.43 5.35 -14.53
C ILE A 155 7.50 5.92 -15.47
N ALA A 156 8.67 6.30 -14.91
CA ALA A 156 9.78 6.89 -15.66
C ALA A 156 10.66 5.86 -16.38
N GLU A 157 10.75 4.62 -15.87
CA GLU A 157 11.56 3.56 -16.50
C GLU A 157 11.13 3.26 -17.95
N GLU A 158 9.85 3.46 -18.32
CA GLU A 158 9.40 3.26 -19.70
C GLU A 158 9.80 4.38 -20.67
N LYS A 159 9.99 5.62 -20.18
CA LYS A 159 10.47 6.73 -21.04
C LYS A 159 11.89 6.49 -21.56
N ASN A 160 12.65 5.64 -20.88
CA ASN A 160 14.05 5.34 -21.23
C ASN A 160 14.25 3.95 -21.87
N THR A 161 13.23 3.09 -21.92
CA THR A 161 13.38 1.71 -22.42
C THR A 161 13.08 1.59 -23.92
N HIS A 162 13.98 2.13 -24.74
CA HIS A 162 14.50 1.38 -25.89
C HIS A 162 15.64 0.41 -25.49
N GLY A 163 15.94 0.28 -24.18
CA GLY A 163 16.81 -0.77 -23.64
C GLY A 163 16.53 -1.02 -22.16
N CYS A 164 16.43 -2.30 -21.76
CA CYS A 164 16.39 -2.82 -20.38
C CYS A 164 15.02 -2.91 -19.65
N LEU A 165 14.19 -3.86 -20.10
CA LEU A 165 12.98 -4.40 -19.42
C LEU A 165 13.29 -5.25 -18.16
N GLY A 166 14.31 -4.91 -17.36
CA GLY A 166 14.82 -5.79 -16.28
C GLY A 166 14.29 -5.55 -14.86
N LEU A 167 14.13 -4.28 -14.44
CA LEU A 167 14.16 -3.97 -13.00
C LEU A 167 12.81 -4.03 -12.26
N VAL A 168 11.68 -3.81 -12.94
CA VAL A 168 10.35 -3.92 -12.31
C VAL A 168 10.03 -5.36 -11.93
N SER A 169 10.44 -6.32 -12.78
CA SER A 169 10.34 -7.76 -12.49
C SER A 169 11.27 -8.18 -11.35
N ASP A 170 12.48 -7.60 -11.28
CA ASP A 170 13.49 -8.00 -10.31
C ASP A 170 13.23 -7.49 -8.88
N CYS A 171 12.59 -6.34 -8.72
CA CYS A 171 12.16 -5.88 -7.39
C CYS A 171 11.00 -6.71 -6.82
N LEU A 172 10.18 -7.30 -7.70
CA LEU A 172 9.03 -8.11 -7.29
C LEU A 172 9.38 -9.60 -7.22
N SER A 173 10.32 -10.11 -8.01
CA SER A 173 10.75 -11.52 -7.98
C SER A 173 11.37 -11.92 -6.64
N GLY A 174 11.84 -10.94 -5.85
CA GLY A 174 12.19 -11.11 -4.44
C GLY A 174 11.00 -11.41 -3.52
N LEU A 175 9.75 -11.15 -3.92
CA LEU A 175 8.49 -11.34 -3.15
C LEU A 175 7.97 -12.79 -3.16
N ARG A 176 8.86 -13.78 -3.36
CA ARG A 176 8.54 -15.19 -3.16
C ARG A 176 8.68 -15.54 -1.67
N ILE A 177 7.57 -15.53 -0.95
CA ILE A 177 7.39 -16.32 0.28
C ILE A 177 6.25 -17.29 0.03
#